data_AF-A0A496CBC2-F1
#
_entry.id   AF-A0A496CBC2-F1
#
_cell.length_a   1.000
_cell.length_b   1.000
_cell.length_c   1.000
_cell.angle_alpha   90.00
_cell.angle_beta   90.00
_cell.angle_gamma   90.00
#
_symmetry.space_group_name_H-M   'P 1'
#
loop_
_entity.id
_entity.type
_entity.pdbx_description
1 polymer ?
#
loop_
_entity_poly.entity_id
_entity_poly.type
_entity_poly.pdbx_seq_one_letter_code
_entity_poly.pdbx_strand_id
1 'polypeptide(L)'
;MGNLIYTTTKTNDLLRKVNDMPDSVADGKTPVLETGTTTTLLPTESATSEVVRNGEDSSGNPKYKINLGIPKGKDGTGGSGGGVTDSVDWSDVQNKPGWVNSTTKPTYTANEVGAMPSDTTIPSKTSQLTNDSKFIKETGLRTVNGQSLVGSGDITISGGSGGGSGNVNVTNADSMVKGRLYAFNPSANGSAEGVFSTIPEASSSEAGLMGSDQFDKLGKLKETYFFPASVLSLTSTSSSDDILTAFGFDPVTGKGDLVGITGILANAMSHDYVVDIPEMFIGNHKCGVYASRESTTYTLELSYIDQGGVLKTVKVTGKGGSDGVITYSVDFSESGGDEVYLPVTLFDLTTSSTHEEVAGILDSVGGIEHIIRLAQKVTTKFYIVNSASTVNNMRSSLSLGGYIVANIIYYIDITYIDASLISHSIKISGTKSNYTVKTRKDINLNYTIGYESVKSEVYALTSSSTSDEIKSAFYSVVTFKRVIEAVKNGAILRTSIPASIGTDYTNPVYLNTFAAYVTNDGDATLGYTIAGVGINSYMGMQFVVINYEAFSDSFSINVVPFTIGG
;
A
#
# COMPACT_ATOMS: atom_id res chain seq x y z
N MET A 1 28.32 48.38 42.37
CA MET A 1 29.62 49.06 42.42
C MET A 1 30.20 48.90 43.81
N GLY A 2 31.19 48.02 44.00
CA GLY A 2 32.04 48.02 45.19
C GLY A 2 33.24 48.92 44.92
N ASN A 3 33.47 49.92 45.77
CA ASN A 3 34.64 50.80 45.64
C ASN A 3 35.91 50.01 45.95
N LEU A 4 36.67 49.69 44.91
CA LEU A 4 38.01 49.10 45.04
C LEU A 4 39.04 50.23 45.17
N ILE A 5 39.61 50.37 46.36
CA ILE A 5 40.76 51.25 46.60
C ILE A 5 42.01 50.47 46.19
N TYR A 6 42.56 50.78 45.02
CA TYR A 6 43.83 50.19 44.54
C TYR A 6 45.01 51.07 44.95
N THR A 7 46.07 50.46 45.49
CA THR A 7 47.33 51.14 45.80
C THR A 7 48.08 51.50 44.52
N THR A 8 48.87 52.57 44.54
CA THR A 8 49.60 53.11 43.36
C THR A 8 50.46 52.05 42.67
N THR A 9 51.04 51.12 43.43
CA THR A 9 51.84 50.00 42.91
C THR A 9 51.01 49.04 42.08
N LYS A 10 49.80 48.68 42.54
CA LYS A 10 48.93 47.74 41.84
C LYS A 10 48.32 48.36 40.59
N THR A 11 48.07 49.67 40.61
CA THR A 11 47.66 50.44 39.43
C THR A 11 48.77 50.50 38.38
N ASN A 12 50.02 50.74 38.77
CA ASN A 12 51.15 50.78 37.83
C ASN A 12 51.45 49.40 37.20
N ASP A 13 51.30 48.32 37.96
CA ASP A 13 51.44 46.96 37.42
C ASP A 13 50.33 46.60 36.43
N LEU A 14 49.10 47.07 36.66
CA LEU A 14 47.99 46.88 35.72
C LEU A 14 48.17 47.74 34.46
N LEU A 15 48.63 48.98 34.58
CA LEU A 15 48.93 49.82 33.41
C LEU A 15 50.03 49.22 32.53
N ARG A 16 51.07 48.66 33.13
CA ARG A 16 52.13 47.96 32.37
C ARG A 16 51.57 46.79 31.59
N LYS A 17 50.72 45.96 32.22
CA LYS A 17 50.08 44.82 31.54
C LYS A 17 49.13 45.25 30.41
N VAL A 18 48.49 46.41 30.52
CA VAL A 18 47.63 46.95 29.47
C VAL A 18 48.45 47.47 28.29
N ASN A 19 49.58 48.15 28.55
CA ASN A 19 50.50 48.58 27.48
C ASN A 19 51.16 47.40 26.75
N ASP A 20 51.32 46.27 27.42
CA ASP A 20 51.92 45.06 26.84
C ASP A 20 50.90 44.13 26.14
N MET A 21 49.61 44.52 26.06
CA MET A 21 48.61 43.74 25.32
C MET A 21 48.64 44.07 23.82
N PRO A 22 48.57 43.05 22.93
CA PRO A 22 48.54 43.27 21.49
C PRO A 22 47.22 43.95 21.04
N ASP A 23 47.31 44.82 20.04
CA ASP A 23 46.19 45.65 19.53
C ASP A 23 45.00 44.85 18.95
N SER A 24 45.15 43.54 18.76
CA SER A 24 44.03 42.63 18.52
C SER A 24 44.34 41.22 19.02
N VAL A 25 43.38 40.62 19.70
CA VAL A 25 43.36 39.19 20.03
C VAL A 25 42.40 38.55 19.04
N ALA A 26 42.89 37.64 18.19
CA ALA A 26 42.03 36.83 17.31
C ALA A 26 41.33 35.75 18.14
N ASP A 27 40.40 36.17 18.99
CA ASP A 27 39.66 35.30 19.90
C ASP A 27 38.52 34.59 19.13
N GLY A 28 38.46 33.26 19.21
CA GLY A 28 37.38 32.46 18.62
C GLY A 28 37.76 31.30 17.69
N LYS A 29 39.04 31.04 17.43
CA LYS A 29 39.48 29.86 16.64
C LYS A 29 39.94 28.69 17.52
N THR A 30 39.51 27.47 17.18
CA THR A 30 39.81 26.24 17.96
C THR A 30 41.30 25.88 17.89
N PRO A 31 42.02 25.78 19.02
CA PRO A 31 43.43 25.43 19.01
C PRO A 31 43.64 23.96 18.58
N VAL A 32 44.71 23.72 17.83
CA VAL A 32 45.14 22.38 17.41
C VAL A 32 46.32 21.94 18.29
N LEU A 33 46.18 20.80 18.97
CA LEU A 33 47.21 20.23 19.83
C LEU A 33 48.00 19.15 19.08
N GLU A 34 49.32 19.24 19.14
CA GLU A 34 50.25 18.28 18.57
C GLU A 34 51.08 17.62 19.66
N THR A 35 51.48 16.37 19.41
CA THR A 35 52.38 15.66 20.32
C THR A 35 53.75 16.35 20.34
N GLY A 36 54.19 16.73 21.53
CA GLY A 36 55.56 17.18 21.80
C GLY A 36 56.47 16.01 22.18
N THR A 37 57.45 16.25 23.05
CA THR A 37 58.39 15.23 23.51
C THR A 37 57.91 14.57 24.80
N THR A 38 58.03 13.24 24.89
CA THR A 38 57.88 12.49 26.15
C THR A 38 59.25 12.05 26.65
N THR A 39 59.58 12.36 27.91
CA THR A 39 60.88 12.04 28.52
C THR A 39 60.68 11.24 29.80
N THR A 40 61.48 10.19 30.00
CA THR A 40 61.47 9.41 31.25
C THR A 40 62.31 10.11 32.31
N LEU A 41 61.69 10.42 33.46
CA LEU A 41 62.30 11.07 34.62
C LEU A 41 62.78 10.03 35.65
N LEU A 42 63.60 10.46 36.62
CA LEU A 42 64.08 9.59 37.70
C LEU A 42 62.93 9.21 38.68
N PRO A 43 63.02 8.08 39.43
CA PRO A 43 61.92 7.58 40.28
C PRO A 43 61.45 8.50 41.40
N THR A 44 62.25 9.50 41.74
CA THR A 44 61.99 10.48 42.80
C THR A 44 61.56 11.84 42.26
N GLU A 45 61.59 12.03 40.94
CA GLU A 45 61.14 13.26 40.31
C GLU A 45 59.61 13.24 40.15
N SER A 46 58.98 14.42 40.17
CA SER A 46 57.55 14.55 39.92
C SER A 46 57.26 14.58 38.43
N ALA A 47 56.09 14.07 38.01
CA ALA A 47 55.67 14.17 36.63
C ALA A 47 55.48 15.63 36.20
N THR A 48 55.83 15.95 34.96
CA THR A 48 55.75 17.31 34.40
C THR A 48 54.93 17.35 33.12
N SER A 49 54.28 18.48 32.85
CA SER A 49 53.56 18.76 31.61
C SER A 49 53.75 20.22 31.20
N GLU A 50 54.08 20.45 29.93
CA GLU A 50 54.32 21.79 29.36
C GLU A 50 53.62 21.93 28.00
N VAL A 51 52.95 23.06 27.78
CA VAL A 51 52.28 23.41 26.52
C VAL A 51 52.99 24.60 25.87
N VAL A 52 53.54 24.41 24.67
CA VAL A 52 54.35 25.42 23.95
C VAL A 52 53.70 25.79 22.63
N ARG A 53 53.57 27.09 22.30
CA ARG A 53 52.97 27.56 21.04
C ARG A 53 53.84 27.16 19.84
N ASN A 54 53.22 26.55 18.83
CA ASN A 54 53.86 25.98 17.65
C ASN A 54 53.28 26.55 16.33
N GLY A 55 53.09 27.88 16.27
CA GLY A 55 52.58 28.57 15.08
C GLY A 55 51.06 28.43 14.88
N GLU A 56 50.62 28.49 13.63
CA GLU A 56 49.22 28.38 13.19
C GLU A 56 49.09 27.36 12.04
N ASP A 57 47.93 26.75 11.85
CA ASP A 57 47.65 25.87 10.71
C ASP A 57 47.26 26.67 9.44
N SER A 58 47.03 25.97 8.32
CA SER A 58 46.63 26.58 7.04
C SER A 58 45.28 27.31 7.10
N SER A 59 44.48 27.07 8.13
CA SER A 59 43.19 27.74 8.37
C SER A 59 43.34 28.91 9.38
N GLY A 60 44.56 29.19 9.86
CA GLY A 60 44.87 30.24 10.82
C GLY A 60 44.45 29.90 12.25
N ASN A 61 44.31 28.63 12.62
CA ASN A 61 44.08 28.21 14.00
C ASN A 61 45.42 28.11 14.76
N PRO A 62 45.51 28.53 16.04
CA PRO A 62 46.75 28.43 16.80
C PRO A 62 47.09 26.97 17.13
N LYS A 63 48.34 26.60 16.90
CA LYS A 63 48.89 25.26 17.18
C LYS A 63 49.73 25.27 18.46
N TYR A 64 49.65 24.20 19.26
CA TYR A 64 50.48 24.01 20.45
C TYR A 64 51.03 22.58 20.53
N LYS A 65 52.23 22.42 21.10
CA LYS A 65 52.82 21.11 21.42
C LYS A 65 52.74 20.81 22.91
N ILE A 66 52.45 19.56 23.26
CA ILE A 66 52.45 19.08 24.66
C ILE A 66 53.66 18.21 24.93
N ASN A 67 54.54 18.65 25.83
CA ASN A 67 55.69 17.89 26.31
C ASN A 67 55.38 17.26 27.67
N LEU A 68 55.75 15.99 27.88
CA LEU A 68 55.49 15.25 29.12
C LEU A 68 56.79 14.69 29.72
N GLY A 69 56.95 14.80 31.03
CA GLY A 69 57.98 14.10 31.80
C GLY A 69 57.36 13.05 32.71
N ILE A 70 57.68 11.77 32.55
CA ILE A 70 57.10 10.66 33.31
C ILE A 70 58.17 9.96 34.16
N PRO A 71 58.07 9.96 35.51
CA PRO A 71 59.00 9.26 36.39
C PRO A 71 58.96 7.74 36.18
N LYS A 72 60.12 7.09 36.09
CA LYS A 72 60.19 5.62 36.09
C LYS A 72 59.92 5.04 37.48
N GLY A 73 59.47 3.78 37.57
CA GLY A 73 59.35 3.07 38.85
C GLY A 73 60.71 2.91 39.56
N LYS A 74 60.71 2.76 40.89
CA LYS A 74 61.94 2.37 41.62
C LYS A 74 62.38 0.99 41.15
N ASP A 75 63.67 0.84 40.87
CA ASP A 75 64.22 -0.45 40.45
C ASP A 75 64.04 -1.46 41.61
N GLY A 76 63.47 -2.63 41.32
CA GLY A 76 63.32 -3.72 42.30
C GLY A 76 64.70 -4.30 42.61
N THR A 77 65.35 -3.80 43.67
CA THR A 77 66.67 -4.29 44.06
C THR A 77 66.56 -5.60 44.82
N GLY A 78 66.73 -6.74 44.13
CA GLY A 78 67.11 -8.00 44.79
C GLY A 78 66.76 -9.29 44.06
N GLY A 79 67.78 -9.93 43.48
CA GLY A 79 68.00 -11.38 43.60
C GLY A 79 67.42 -12.30 42.52
N SER A 80 68.31 -12.88 41.71
CA SER A 80 68.05 -14.00 40.79
C SER A 80 67.27 -15.16 41.41
N GLY A 81 66.32 -15.71 40.65
CA GLY A 81 66.00 -17.15 40.65
C GLY A 81 64.79 -17.59 41.48
N GLY A 82 63.63 -17.65 40.82
CA GLY A 82 62.58 -18.67 41.00
C GLY A 82 61.95 -18.86 42.39
N GLY A 83 60.72 -18.36 42.56
CA GLY A 83 59.77 -18.91 43.54
C GLY A 83 58.98 -17.87 44.32
N VAL A 84 57.68 -17.81 44.00
CA VAL A 84 56.54 -17.15 44.70
C VAL A 84 56.55 -15.63 44.89
N THR A 85 55.55 -15.01 44.27
CA THR A 85 55.20 -13.59 44.24
C THR A 85 54.61 -13.07 45.56
N ASP A 86 55.08 -13.52 46.72
CA ASP A 86 54.56 -13.09 48.02
C ASP A 86 55.70 -12.70 48.99
N SER A 87 56.58 -11.81 48.53
CA SER A 87 57.38 -11.01 49.47
C SER A 87 56.49 -9.89 50.00
N VAL A 88 55.54 -10.20 50.89
CA VAL A 88 54.98 -9.18 51.77
C VAL A 88 56.14 -8.70 52.63
N ASP A 89 56.52 -7.43 52.50
CA ASP A 89 57.45 -6.83 53.42
C ASP A 89 56.78 -6.72 54.78
N TRP A 90 57.08 -7.69 55.66
CA TRP A 90 56.53 -7.75 57.00
C TRP A 90 56.95 -6.56 57.87
N SER A 91 57.85 -5.68 57.42
CA SER A 91 58.17 -4.44 58.13
C SER A 91 56.98 -3.47 58.16
N ASP A 92 56.11 -3.49 57.14
CA ASP A 92 54.94 -2.60 57.03
C ASP A 92 53.64 -3.21 57.61
N VAL A 93 53.68 -4.46 58.08
CA VAL A 93 52.52 -5.13 58.71
C VAL A 93 52.53 -4.88 60.22
N GLN A 94 51.76 -3.90 60.68
CA GLN A 94 51.73 -3.45 62.08
C GLN A 94 51.30 -4.51 63.11
N ASN A 95 50.55 -5.54 62.73
CA ASN A 95 49.97 -6.54 63.64
C ASN A 95 50.45 -7.97 63.34
N LYS A 96 51.75 -8.15 63.09
CA LYS A 96 52.30 -9.49 62.83
C LYS A 96 52.47 -10.34 64.11
N PRO A 97 52.21 -11.66 64.06
CA PRO A 97 52.43 -12.54 65.21
C PRO A 97 53.91 -12.55 65.66
N GLY A 98 54.16 -12.58 66.97
CA GLY A 98 55.52 -12.49 67.52
C GLY A 98 56.49 -13.60 67.09
N TRP A 99 55.98 -14.78 66.73
CA TRP A 99 56.80 -15.91 66.25
C TRP A 99 57.40 -15.67 64.85
N VAL A 100 56.90 -14.68 64.09
CA VAL A 100 57.42 -14.35 62.74
C VAL A 100 58.91 -14.06 62.79
N ASN A 101 59.37 -13.33 63.81
CA ASN A 101 60.78 -12.97 64.01
C ASN A 101 61.55 -13.93 64.95
N SER A 102 60.90 -14.97 65.47
CA SER A 102 61.53 -15.93 66.38
C SER A 102 62.28 -17.03 65.60
N THR A 103 63.46 -17.41 66.11
CA THR A 103 64.22 -18.58 65.62
C THR A 103 63.57 -19.91 66.00
N THR A 104 62.72 -19.92 67.02
CA THR A 104 61.93 -21.08 67.44
C THR A 104 60.48 -20.88 67.00
N LYS A 105 59.98 -21.81 66.17
CA LYS A 105 58.60 -21.80 65.69
C LYS A 105 57.72 -22.65 66.62
N PRO A 106 56.45 -22.28 66.86
CA PRO A 106 55.55 -23.09 67.66
C PRO A 106 55.30 -24.43 66.97
N THR A 107 55.30 -25.51 67.75
CA THR A 107 54.92 -26.86 67.31
C THR A 107 53.62 -27.21 68.00
N TYR A 108 52.64 -27.70 67.26
CA TYR A 108 51.33 -28.06 67.79
C TYR A 108 51.07 -29.55 67.59
N THR A 109 50.41 -30.18 68.56
CA THR A 109 49.89 -31.54 68.46
C THR A 109 48.60 -31.55 67.63
N ALA A 110 48.23 -32.72 67.07
CA ALA A 110 47.02 -32.86 66.26
C ALA A 110 45.77 -32.37 67.00
N ASN A 111 45.67 -32.64 68.31
CA ASN A 111 44.57 -32.19 69.15
C ASN A 111 44.51 -30.66 69.31
N GLU A 112 45.66 -29.98 69.36
CA GLU A 112 45.74 -28.52 69.52
C GLU A 112 45.35 -27.75 68.26
N VAL A 113 45.46 -28.37 67.08
CA VAL A 113 45.06 -27.77 65.80
C VAL A 113 43.78 -28.37 65.22
N GLY A 114 43.09 -29.23 65.97
CA GLY A 114 41.88 -29.92 65.49
C GLY A 114 42.14 -30.89 64.34
N ALA A 115 43.38 -31.35 64.17
CA ALA A 115 43.74 -32.38 63.21
C ALA A 115 43.51 -33.78 63.79
N MET A 116 43.23 -34.75 62.91
CA MET A 116 43.13 -36.15 63.31
C MET A 116 44.50 -36.70 63.75
N PRO A 117 44.56 -37.49 64.83
CA PRO A 117 45.76 -38.22 65.24
C PRO A 117 46.35 -39.06 64.11
N SER A 118 47.67 -39.23 64.09
CA SER A 118 48.38 -39.95 63.02
C SER A 118 48.05 -41.44 62.94
N ASP A 119 47.44 -42.01 63.97
CA ASP A 119 46.94 -43.39 64.04
C ASP A 119 45.49 -43.53 63.54
N THR A 120 44.85 -42.44 63.09
CA THR A 120 43.49 -42.50 62.55
C THR A 120 43.46 -43.31 61.26
N THR A 121 42.79 -44.46 61.29
CA THR A 121 42.63 -45.32 60.12
C THR A 121 41.54 -44.75 59.23
N ILE A 122 41.91 -44.14 58.10
CA ILE A 122 40.97 -43.66 57.10
C ILE A 122 40.55 -44.84 56.21
N PRO A 123 39.24 -45.15 56.08
CA PRO A 123 38.76 -46.20 55.19
C PRO A 123 39.21 -45.96 53.75
N SER A 124 39.84 -46.96 53.11
CA SER A 124 40.33 -46.87 51.73
C SER A 124 39.36 -47.47 50.72
N LYS A 125 38.29 -48.11 51.19
CA LYS A 125 37.22 -48.68 50.35
C LYS A 125 35.85 -48.36 50.93
N THR A 126 34.89 -48.10 50.06
CA THR A 126 33.49 -47.87 50.45
C THR A 126 32.90 -49.02 51.26
N SER A 127 33.38 -50.25 51.07
CA SER A 127 32.95 -51.44 51.82
C SER A 127 33.37 -51.44 53.30
N GLN A 128 34.30 -50.56 53.70
CA GLN A 128 34.72 -50.38 55.09
C GLN A 128 33.88 -49.32 55.81
N LEU A 129 32.98 -48.63 55.10
CA LEU A 129 32.03 -47.69 55.69
C LEU A 129 30.84 -48.48 56.22
N THR A 130 30.56 -48.33 57.53
CA THR A 130 29.36 -48.91 58.14
C THR A 130 28.23 -47.91 57.96
N ASN A 131 27.12 -48.28 57.32
CA ASN A 131 25.97 -47.39 57.14
C ASN A 131 25.28 -47.18 58.49
N ASP A 132 25.64 -46.11 59.17
CA ASP A 132 25.16 -45.68 60.48
C ASP A 132 23.77 -45.03 60.43
N SER A 133 23.31 -44.64 59.25
CA SER A 133 22.18 -43.71 59.10
C SER A 133 20.85 -44.37 58.71
N LYS A 134 20.75 -45.71 58.72
CA LYS A 134 19.52 -46.50 58.43
C LYS A 134 18.77 -46.17 57.11
N PHE A 135 19.32 -45.30 56.26
CA PHE A 135 18.57 -44.54 55.25
C PHE A 135 17.98 -45.37 54.09
N ILE A 136 18.53 -46.55 53.82
CA ILE A 136 18.10 -47.40 52.69
C ILE A 136 17.41 -48.69 53.17
N LYS A 137 17.67 -49.14 54.41
CA LYS A 137 17.15 -50.42 54.92
C LYS A 137 15.75 -50.34 55.53
N GLU A 138 15.33 -49.20 56.07
CA GLU A 138 13.99 -49.05 56.67
C GLU A 138 12.96 -48.38 55.73
N THR A 139 13.36 -47.44 54.86
CA THR A 139 12.44 -46.78 53.91
C THR A 139 12.48 -47.39 52.50
N GLY A 140 13.68 -47.68 51.98
CA GLY A 140 13.91 -48.32 50.68
C GLY A 140 13.50 -47.46 49.47
N LEU A 141 14.22 -47.62 48.35
CA LEU A 141 13.66 -47.24 47.05
C LEU A 141 12.58 -48.27 46.71
N ARG A 142 11.34 -47.81 46.52
CA ARG A 142 10.18 -48.66 46.23
C ARG A 142 9.58 -48.28 44.89
N THR A 143 8.95 -49.25 44.23
CA THR A 143 8.05 -48.95 43.12
C THR A 143 6.81 -48.22 43.62
N VAL A 144 6.03 -47.61 42.71
CA VAL A 144 4.75 -46.96 43.05
C VAL A 144 3.74 -47.92 43.70
N ASN A 145 3.91 -49.23 43.50
CA ASN A 145 3.10 -50.28 44.12
C ASN A 145 3.72 -50.81 45.43
N GLY A 146 4.70 -50.10 46.00
CA GLY A 146 5.29 -50.38 47.31
C GLY A 146 6.32 -51.52 47.35
N GLN A 147 6.68 -52.12 46.21
CA GLN A 147 7.65 -53.22 46.15
C GLN A 147 9.09 -52.71 46.23
N SER A 148 9.96 -53.44 46.95
CA SER A 148 11.37 -53.07 47.12
C SER A 148 12.13 -53.18 45.79
N LEU A 149 12.82 -52.11 45.40
CA LEU A 149 13.76 -52.10 44.26
C LEU A 149 15.15 -52.61 44.67
N VAL A 150 15.42 -52.73 45.97
CA VAL A 150 16.69 -53.28 46.48
C VAL A 150 16.54 -54.79 46.68
N GLY A 151 17.26 -55.56 45.86
CA GLY A 151 17.31 -57.03 45.87
C GLY A 151 18.55 -57.52 45.11
N SER A 152 18.85 -58.83 45.17
CA SER A 152 19.95 -59.41 44.41
C SER A 152 19.50 -59.75 42.98
N GLY A 153 19.99 -58.99 42.00
CA GLY A 153 19.73 -59.18 40.57
C GLY A 153 19.95 -57.87 39.80
N ASP A 154 20.08 -57.97 38.48
CA ASP A 154 20.15 -56.79 37.61
C ASP A 154 18.78 -56.12 37.49
N ILE A 155 18.75 -54.79 37.53
CA ILE A 155 17.54 -54.00 37.32
C ILE A 155 17.42 -53.70 35.83
N THR A 156 16.47 -54.33 35.14
CA THR A 156 16.15 -54.02 33.75
C THR A 156 14.98 -53.03 33.70
N ILE A 157 15.25 -51.78 33.30
CA ILE A 157 14.22 -50.78 33.01
C ILE A 157 13.94 -50.82 31.51
N SER A 158 12.91 -51.56 31.10
CA SER A 158 12.42 -51.51 29.72
C SER A 158 11.59 -50.25 29.53
N GLY A 159 12.17 -49.23 28.89
CA GLY A 159 11.38 -48.11 28.40
C GLY A 159 10.33 -48.64 27.43
N GLY A 160 9.06 -48.31 27.65
CA GLY A 160 7.99 -48.64 26.72
C GLY A 160 8.36 -48.13 25.33
N SER A 161 8.34 -49.04 24.36
CA SER A 161 8.54 -48.73 22.96
C SER A 161 7.44 -47.78 22.47
N GLY A 162 7.78 -46.52 22.20
CA GLY A 162 6.98 -45.62 21.37
C GLY A 162 6.87 -44.19 21.90
N GLY A 163 7.61 -43.27 21.28
CA GLY A 163 7.32 -41.83 21.27
C GLY A 163 7.58 -41.09 22.58
N GLY A 164 8.34 -39.97 22.51
CA GLY A 164 8.63 -39.14 23.67
C GLY A 164 7.36 -38.79 24.45
N SER A 165 7.32 -39.20 25.72
CA SER A 165 6.29 -38.79 26.67
C SER A 165 6.55 -37.31 26.98
N GLY A 166 6.05 -36.43 26.12
CA GLY A 166 5.79 -35.07 26.52
C GLY A 166 4.90 -35.07 27.77
N ASN A 167 4.98 -34.00 28.55
CA ASN A 167 4.35 -33.88 29.86
C ASN A 167 2.80 -33.87 29.82
N VAL A 168 2.20 -34.15 28.66
CA VAL A 168 0.77 -34.15 28.37
C VAL A 168 0.37 -35.42 27.61
N ASN A 169 -0.70 -36.09 28.06
CA ASN A 169 -1.29 -37.28 27.46
C ASN A 169 -2.54 -36.89 26.67
N VAL A 170 -2.54 -37.11 25.36
CA VAL A 170 -3.63 -36.65 24.47
C VAL A 170 -4.50 -37.85 24.09
N THR A 171 -5.77 -37.83 24.50
CA THR A 171 -6.67 -38.99 24.35
C THR A 171 -7.36 -39.11 22.99
N ASN A 172 -7.30 -38.06 22.16
CA ASN A 172 -7.91 -38.01 20.83
C ASN A 172 -6.90 -37.86 19.68
N ALA A 173 -5.63 -38.17 19.91
CA ALA A 173 -4.57 -38.00 18.91
C ALA A 173 -4.85 -38.73 17.58
N ASP A 174 -5.46 -39.91 17.65
CA ASP A 174 -5.81 -40.73 16.47
C ASP A 174 -6.88 -40.09 15.57
N SER A 175 -7.63 -39.11 16.09
CA SER A 175 -8.67 -38.38 15.34
C SER A 175 -8.16 -37.13 14.63
N MET A 176 -6.87 -36.79 14.80
CA MET A 176 -6.28 -35.56 14.26
C MET A 176 -5.96 -35.70 12.76
N VAL A 177 -6.35 -34.68 12.00
CA VAL A 177 -6.06 -34.56 10.56
C VAL A 177 -4.81 -33.71 10.32
N LYS A 178 -3.92 -34.19 9.44
CA LYS A 178 -2.70 -33.47 9.00
C LYS A 178 -3.04 -32.13 8.34
N GLY A 179 -2.30 -31.08 8.68
CA GLY A 179 -2.45 -29.74 8.09
C GLY A 179 -3.46 -28.82 8.78
N ARG A 180 -4.13 -29.29 9.84
CA ARG A 180 -5.00 -28.48 10.70
C ARG A 180 -4.25 -28.01 11.95
N LEU A 181 -4.67 -26.88 12.50
CA LEU A 181 -4.19 -26.34 13.77
C LEU A 181 -5.11 -26.75 14.92
N TYR A 182 -4.54 -27.06 16.07
CA TYR A 182 -5.27 -27.52 17.25
C TYR A 182 -4.78 -26.83 18.52
N ALA A 183 -5.69 -26.57 19.45
CA ALA A 183 -5.40 -26.10 20.80
C ALA A 183 -5.52 -27.27 21.79
N PHE A 184 -4.57 -27.40 22.71
CA PHE A 184 -4.63 -28.40 23.77
C PHE A 184 -5.58 -27.92 24.88
N ASN A 185 -6.57 -28.73 25.20
CA ASN A 185 -7.50 -28.52 26.29
C ASN A 185 -7.20 -29.55 27.41
N PRO A 186 -6.54 -29.13 28.51
CA PRO A 186 -6.25 -30.02 29.62
C PRO A 186 -7.54 -30.47 30.32
N SER A 187 -7.49 -31.64 30.94
CA SER A 187 -8.56 -32.16 31.78
C SER A 187 -8.70 -31.31 33.04
N ALA A 188 -9.95 -31.04 33.45
CA ALA A 188 -10.24 -30.17 34.59
C ALA A 188 -9.77 -30.72 35.96
N ASN A 189 -9.31 -31.97 36.02
CA ASN A 189 -8.87 -32.67 37.23
C ASN A 189 -7.38 -32.45 37.57
N GLY A 190 -6.67 -31.59 36.82
CA GLY A 190 -5.25 -31.32 37.06
C GLY A 190 -4.32 -32.48 36.66
N SER A 191 -4.81 -33.46 35.90
CA SER A 191 -3.97 -34.51 35.30
C SER A 191 -3.20 -33.96 34.10
N ALA A 192 -2.20 -34.73 33.64
CA ALA A 192 -1.53 -34.48 32.37
C ALA A 192 -2.41 -34.81 31.15
N GLU A 193 -3.63 -35.33 31.35
CA GLU A 193 -4.48 -35.77 30.26
C GLU A 193 -5.26 -34.60 29.65
N GLY A 194 -5.50 -34.63 28.34
CA GLY A 194 -6.35 -33.65 27.66
C GLY A 194 -6.72 -34.06 26.25
N VAL A 195 -7.43 -33.16 25.57
CA VAL A 195 -7.84 -33.33 24.18
C VAL A 195 -7.34 -32.18 23.34
N PHE A 196 -7.08 -32.43 22.06
CA PHE A 196 -6.91 -31.36 21.08
C PHE A 196 -8.27 -30.94 20.51
N SER A 197 -8.56 -29.64 20.56
CA SER A 197 -9.69 -29.04 19.86
C SER A 197 -9.20 -28.35 18.60
N THR A 198 -9.88 -28.58 17.47
CA THR A 198 -9.56 -27.91 16.21
C THR A 198 -9.72 -26.41 16.38
N ILE A 199 -8.71 -25.65 15.95
CA ILE A 199 -8.82 -24.19 15.86
C ILE A 199 -9.65 -23.89 14.60
N PRO A 200 -10.81 -23.20 14.72
CA PRO A 200 -11.65 -22.93 13.56
C PRO A 200 -10.92 -21.99 12.58
N GLU A 201 -10.93 -22.37 11.31
CA GLU A 201 -10.42 -21.52 10.23
C GLU A 201 -11.45 -20.44 9.90
N ALA A 202 -11.00 -19.20 9.78
CA ALA A 202 -11.86 -18.13 9.30
C ALA A 202 -12.02 -18.24 7.79
N SER A 203 -13.22 -17.92 7.30
CA SER A 203 -13.54 -17.79 5.89
C SER A 203 -14.41 -16.54 5.66
N SER A 204 -14.76 -16.27 4.41
CA SER A 204 -15.68 -15.19 4.05
C SER A 204 -17.10 -15.40 4.58
N SER A 205 -17.46 -16.64 4.95
CA SER A 205 -18.80 -16.99 5.45
C SER A 205 -18.83 -17.43 6.92
N GLU A 206 -17.68 -17.79 7.51
CA GLU A 206 -17.60 -18.33 8.86
C GLU A 206 -16.47 -17.67 9.65
N ALA A 207 -16.77 -17.23 10.87
CA ALA A 207 -15.77 -16.68 11.77
C ALA A 207 -14.88 -17.79 12.35
N GLY A 208 -13.56 -17.55 12.34
CA GLY A 208 -12.57 -18.40 12.99
C GLY A 208 -11.95 -17.70 14.20
N LEU A 209 -10.62 -17.70 14.31
CA LEU A 209 -9.90 -16.81 15.24
C LEU A 209 -10.03 -15.31 14.90
N MET A 210 -10.45 -15.00 13.68
CA MET A 210 -10.84 -13.65 13.23
C MET A 210 -12.28 -13.66 12.71
N GLY A 211 -12.95 -12.50 12.76
CA GLY A 211 -14.29 -12.35 12.20
C GLY A 211 -14.28 -12.45 10.67
N SER A 212 -15.39 -12.92 10.08
CA SER A 212 -15.56 -13.01 8.61
C SER A 212 -15.35 -11.66 7.92
N ASP A 213 -15.84 -10.56 8.52
CA ASP A 213 -15.62 -9.20 7.99
C ASP A 213 -14.13 -8.81 7.93
N GLN A 214 -13.34 -9.27 8.90
CA GLN A 214 -11.90 -9.02 8.94
C GLN A 214 -11.16 -9.93 7.97
N PHE A 215 -11.62 -11.16 7.78
CA PHE A 215 -11.11 -12.08 6.76
C PHE A 215 -11.28 -11.49 5.36
N ASP A 216 -12.47 -10.95 5.05
CA ASP A 216 -12.73 -10.29 3.76
C ASP A 216 -11.91 -9.00 3.58
N LYS A 217 -11.79 -8.19 4.64
CA LYS A 217 -10.91 -7.00 4.61
C LYS A 217 -9.45 -7.39 4.35
N LEU A 218 -8.96 -8.46 4.98
CA LEU A 218 -7.61 -8.97 4.75
C LEU A 218 -7.44 -9.54 3.34
N GLY A 219 -8.48 -10.17 2.77
CA GLY A 219 -8.52 -10.57 1.37
C GLY A 219 -8.35 -9.38 0.44
N LYS A 220 -9.12 -8.31 0.63
CA LYS A 220 -9.03 -7.06 -0.16
C LYS A 220 -7.67 -6.37 -0.04
N LEU A 221 -7.04 -6.41 1.12
CA LEU A 221 -5.69 -5.86 1.32
C LEU A 221 -4.62 -6.63 0.52
N LYS A 222 -4.81 -7.93 0.26
CA LYS A 222 -3.89 -8.70 -0.60
C LYS A 222 -3.99 -8.32 -2.08
N GLU A 223 -5.08 -7.67 -2.47
CA GLU A 223 -5.36 -7.22 -3.84
C GLU A 223 -4.98 -5.73 -4.04
N THR A 224 -4.18 -5.14 -3.14
CA THR A 224 -3.74 -3.75 -3.21
C THR A 224 -2.22 -3.65 -3.22
N TYR A 225 -1.65 -2.82 -4.11
CA TYR A 225 -0.22 -2.49 -4.15
C TYR A 225 0.05 -1.09 -3.60
N PHE A 226 1.04 -0.98 -2.72
CA PHE A 226 1.49 0.28 -2.14
C PHE A 226 2.93 0.56 -2.54
N PHE A 227 3.13 1.58 -3.36
CA PHE A 227 4.45 2.13 -3.61
C PHE A 227 4.78 3.23 -2.59
N PRO A 228 6.02 3.30 -2.11
CA PRO A 228 6.43 4.32 -1.14
C PRO A 228 6.27 5.75 -1.68
N ALA A 229 6.03 6.72 -0.79
CA ALA A 229 5.94 8.13 -1.17
C ALA A 229 7.25 8.69 -1.77
N SER A 230 8.38 8.01 -1.59
CA SER A 230 9.66 8.35 -2.23
C SER A 230 9.59 8.36 -3.75
N VAL A 231 8.66 7.62 -4.37
CA VAL A 231 8.43 7.69 -5.83
C VAL A 231 8.13 9.12 -6.29
N LEU A 232 7.49 9.94 -5.44
CA LEU A 232 7.14 11.33 -5.77
C LEU A 232 8.36 12.27 -5.74
N SER A 233 9.49 11.83 -5.20
CA SER A 233 10.74 12.61 -5.12
C SER A 233 11.71 12.34 -6.26
N LEU A 234 11.39 11.36 -7.12
CA LEU A 234 12.18 11.03 -8.29
C LEU A 234 12.17 12.18 -9.32
N THR A 235 13.19 12.19 -10.17
CA THR A 235 13.35 13.18 -11.25
C THR A 235 13.74 12.47 -12.54
N SER A 236 13.64 13.13 -13.69
CA SER A 236 14.08 12.54 -14.97
C SER A 236 15.59 12.22 -15.01
N THR A 237 16.37 12.72 -14.05
CA THR A 237 17.79 12.42 -13.89
C THR A 237 18.07 11.29 -12.89
N SER A 238 17.06 10.74 -12.22
CA SER A 238 17.22 9.64 -11.27
C SER A 238 17.81 8.41 -11.94
N SER A 239 18.78 7.77 -11.29
CA SER A 239 19.40 6.55 -11.78
C SER A 239 18.46 5.34 -11.62
N SER A 240 18.79 4.22 -12.27
CA SER A 240 18.02 2.98 -12.12
C SER A 240 17.98 2.49 -10.66
N ASP A 241 19.06 2.67 -9.91
CA ASP A 241 19.13 2.27 -8.50
C ASP A 241 18.26 3.19 -7.63
N ASP A 242 18.24 4.50 -7.92
CA ASP A 242 17.35 5.45 -7.25
C ASP A 242 15.88 5.11 -7.50
N ILE A 243 15.53 4.77 -8.75
CA ILE A 243 14.17 4.39 -9.15
C ILE A 243 13.75 3.11 -8.42
N LEU A 244 14.54 2.03 -8.47
CA LEU A 244 14.22 0.78 -7.79
C LEU A 244 14.05 0.99 -6.29
N THR A 245 14.98 1.72 -5.66
CA THR A 245 14.91 2.04 -4.22
C THR A 245 13.66 2.85 -3.88
N ALA A 246 13.32 3.85 -4.70
CA ALA A 246 12.14 4.68 -4.47
C ALA A 246 10.83 3.87 -4.55
N PHE A 247 10.79 2.85 -5.40
CA PHE A 247 9.69 1.88 -5.50
C PHE A 247 9.72 0.78 -4.43
N GLY A 248 10.73 0.76 -3.57
CA GLY A 248 10.87 -0.20 -2.46
C GLY A 248 11.57 -1.51 -2.83
N PHE A 249 12.27 -1.56 -3.96
CA PHE A 249 13.01 -2.73 -4.43
C PHE A 249 14.51 -2.60 -4.14
N ASP A 250 15.15 -3.73 -3.87
CA ASP A 250 16.62 -3.79 -3.75
C ASP A 250 17.25 -3.63 -5.14
N PRO A 251 18.08 -2.59 -5.39
CA PRO A 251 18.71 -2.38 -6.68
C PRO A 251 19.72 -3.48 -7.06
N VAL A 252 20.17 -4.30 -6.11
CA VAL A 252 21.11 -5.40 -6.38
C VAL A 252 20.38 -6.68 -6.73
N THR A 253 19.46 -7.13 -5.88
CA THR A 253 18.78 -8.43 -6.04
C THR A 253 17.43 -8.34 -6.75
N GLY A 254 16.74 -7.19 -6.68
CA GLY A 254 15.39 -6.95 -7.21
C GLY A 254 15.34 -6.24 -8.56
N LYS A 255 16.41 -6.31 -9.38
CA LYS A 255 16.52 -5.60 -10.67
C LYS A 255 15.40 -5.92 -11.67
N GLY A 256 14.74 -7.06 -11.51
CA GLY A 256 13.64 -7.52 -12.37
C GLY A 256 12.24 -7.28 -11.79
N ASP A 257 12.11 -6.84 -10.54
CA ASP A 257 10.83 -6.88 -9.83
C ASP A 257 9.83 -5.87 -10.40
N LEU A 258 10.29 -4.64 -10.65
CA LEU A 258 9.44 -3.58 -11.19
C LEU A 258 8.95 -3.90 -12.60
N VAL A 259 9.80 -4.43 -13.48
CA VAL A 259 9.33 -4.91 -14.80
C VAL A 259 8.48 -6.17 -14.71
N GLY A 260 8.68 -7.01 -13.70
CA GLY A 260 7.88 -8.20 -13.43
C GLY A 260 6.44 -7.80 -13.12
N ILE A 261 6.26 -6.87 -12.17
CA ILE A 261 4.96 -6.28 -11.84
C ILE A 261 4.35 -5.61 -13.08
N THR A 262 5.13 -4.77 -13.78
CA THR A 262 4.67 -4.09 -15.00
C THR A 262 4.21 -5.08 -16.07
N GLY A 263 4.92 -6.20 -16.24
CA GLY A 263 4.57 -7.25 -17.17
C GLY A 263 3.29 -7.97 -16.80
N ILE A 264 3.06 -8.27 -15.52
CA ILE A 264 1.80 -8.87 -15.04
C ILE A 264 0.63 -7.92 -15.33
N LEU A 265 0.78 -6.63 -14.97
CA LEU A 265 -0.23 -5.60 -15.21
C LEU A 265 -0.52 -5.42 -16.71
N ALA A 266 0.51 -5.38 -17.55
CA ALA A 266 0.37 -5.26 -19.00
C ALA A 266 -0.40 -6.44 -19.62
N ASN A 267 -0.19 -7.67 -19.11
CA ASN A 267 -0.96 -8.83 -19.55
C ASN A 267 -2.43 -8.73 -19.10
N ALA A 268 -2.67 -8.31 -17.86
CA ALA A 268 -4.02 -8.12 -17.30
C ALA A 268 -4.82 -7.03 -18.04
N MET A 269 -4.14 -6.04 -18.63
CA MET A 269 -4.76 -4.98 -19.42
C MET A 269 -4.92 -5.33 -20.91
N SER A 270 -4.45 -6.49 -21.36
CA SER A 270 -4.63 -6.91 -22.75
C SER A 270 -6.08 -7.37 -23.00
N HIS A 271 -6.59 -7.17 -24.22
CA HIS A 271 -8.00 -7.42 -24.58
C HIS A 271 -8.43 -8.90 -24.41
N ASP A 272 -7.48 -9.80 -24.19
CA ASP A 272 -7.69 -11.24 -24.07
C ASP A 272 -8.00 -11.70 -22.62
N TYR A 273 -7.80 -10.82 -21.63
CA TYR A 273 -7.97 -11.13 -20.21
C TYR A 273 -8.85 -10.09 -19.52
N VAL A 274 -10.04 -10.49 -19.05
CA VAL A 274 -10.83 -9.70 -18.11
C VAL A 274 -10.35 -10.05 -16.71
N VAL A 275 -9.42 -9.28 -16.18
CA VAL A 275 -8.88 -9.46 -14.81
C VAL A 275 -8.99 -8.15 -14.06
N ASP A 276 -9.51 -8.21 -12.83
CA ASP A 276 -9.51 -7.07 -11.92
C ASP A 276 -8.07 -6.69 -11.59
N ILE A 277 -7.72 -5.45 -11.94
CA ILE A 277 -6.40 -4.90 -11.67
C ILE A 277 -6.37 -4.50 -10.19
N PRO A 278 -5.34 -4.89 -9.43
CA PRO A 278 -5.23 -4.51 -8.03
C PRO A 278 -5.22 -2.98 -7.89
N GLU A 279 -5.83 -2.47 -6.83
CA GLU A 279 -5.74 -1.03 -6.54
C GLU A 279 -4.28 -0.68 -6.26
N MET A 280 -3.80 0.43 -6.82
CA MET A 280 -2.41 0.85 -6.64
C MET A 280 -2.33 2.24 -6.04
N PHE A 281 -1.35 2.43 -5.16
CA PHE A 281 -1.13 3.67 -4.45
C PHE A 281 0.33 4.11 -4.54
N ILE A 282 0.56 5.43 -4.62
CA ILE A 282 1.86 6.04 -4.31
C ILE A 282 1.68 6.87 -3.05
N GLY A 283 2.30 6.43 -1.95
CA GLY A 283 2.00 7.00 -0.64
C GLY A 283 0.50 6.91 -0.33
N ASN A 284 -0.15 8.05 -0.14
CA ASN A 284 -1.59 8.14 0.13
C ASN A 284 -2.44 8.43 -1.12
N HIS A 285 -1.82 8.51 -2.30
CA HIS A 285 -2.53 8.80 -3.54
C HIS A 285 -2.96 7.50 -4.22
N LYS A 286 -4.27 7.31 -4.42
CA LYS A 286 -4.79 6.26 -5.28
C LYS A 286 -4.42 6.57 -6.73
N CYS A 287 -3.85 5.61 -7.43
CA CYS A 287 -3.37 5.75 -8.80
C CYS A 287 -4.31 5.07 -9.79
N GLY A 288 -4.59 5.76 -10.88
CA GLY A 288 -4.89 5.12 -12.15
C GLY A 288 -3.65 4.44 -12.69
N VAL A 289 -3.82 3.21 -13.18
CA VAL A 289 -2.76 2.35 -13.69
C VAL A 289 -2.89 2.21 -15.19
N TYR A 290 -1.78 2.42 -15.90
CA TYR A 290 -1.61 1.90 -17.25
C TYR A 290 -0.27 1.19 -17.32
N ALA A 291 -0.25 0.00 -17.93
CA ALA A 291 0.98 -0.72 -18.16
C ALA A 291 0.97 -1.36 -19.54
N SER A 292 2.10 -1.30 -20.20
CA SER A 292 2.29 -1.88 -21.53
C SER A 292 3.65 -2.54 -21.64
N ARG A 293 3.73 -3.49 -22.58
CA ARG A 293 4.96 -4.20 -22.89
C ARG A 293 5.12 -4.26 -24.40
N GLU A 294 6.22 -3.69 -24.89
CA GLU A 294 6.61 -3.76 -26.29
C GLU A 294 8.01 -4.37 -26.39
N SER A 295 8.08 -5.63 -26.85
CA SER A 295 9.32 -6.39 -26.93
C SER A 295 10.05 -6.46 -25.58
N THR A 296 11.16 -5.72 -25.43
CA THR A 296 11.99 -5.63 -24.22
C THR A 296 11.74 -4.36 -23.39
N THR A 297 10.78 -3.53 -23.79
CA THR A 297 10.42 -2.29 -23.11
C THR A 297 9.13 -2.46 -22.33
N TYR A 298 9.19 -2.17 -21.03
CA TYR A 298 8.08 -2.22 -20.10
C TYR A 298 7.76 -0.81 -19.65
N THR A 299 6.52 -0.38 -19.80
CA THR A 299 6.07 0.95 -19.39
C THR A 299 5.02 0.80 -18.30
N LEU A 300 5.21 1.49 -17.18
CA LEU A 300 4.23 1.64 -16.11
C LEU A 300 3.92 3.12 -15.93
N GLU A 301 2.65 3.49 -16.03
CA GLU A 301 2.15 4.84 -15.77
C GLU A 301 1.22 4.81 -14.56
N LEU A 302 1.58 5.58 -13.56
CA LEU A 302 0.82 5.76 -12.32
C LEU A 302 0.33 7.20 -12.27
N SER A 303 -0.96 7.40 -12.52
CA SER A 303 -1.58 8.72 -12.55
C SER A 303 -2.40 8.96 -11.30
N TYR A 304 -2.20 10.08 -10.61
CA TYR A 304 -2.95 10.42 -9.41
C TYR A 304 -3.39 11.89 -9.42
N ILE A 305 -4.50 12.15 -8.74
CA ILE A 305 -5.03 13.50 -8.57
C ILE A 305 -4.35 14.12 -7.35
N ASP A 306 -3.70 15.26 -7.56
CA ASP A 306 -3.11 16.09 -6.52
C ASP A 306 -4.03 17.28 -6.18
N GLN A 307 -3.63 18.08 -5.19
CA GLN A 307 -4.41 19.21 -4.72
C GLN A 307 -4.83 20.15 -5.87
N GLY A 308 -6.09 20.60 -5.83
CA GLY A 308 -6.67 21.47 -6.86
C GLY A 308 -7.14 20.73 -8.11
N GLY A 309 -7.16 19.39 -8.09
CA GLY A 309 -7.61 18.58 -9.23
C GLY A 309 -6.57 18.48 -10.33
N VAL A 310 -5.29 18.68 -10.00
CA VAL A 310 -4.18 18.56 -10.95
C VAL A 310 -3.85 17.08 -11.12
N LEU A 311 -3.87 16.56 -12.34
CA LEU A 311 -3.46 15.19 -12.58
C LEU A 311 -1.95 15.12 -12.78
N LYS A 312 -1.28 14.32 -11.96
CA LYS A 312 0.15 14.02 -12.06
C LYS A 312 0.33 12.58 -12.48
N THR A 313 1.25 12.33 -13.40
CA THR A 313 1.58 10.98 -13.86
C THR A 313 3.06 10.72 -13.67
N VAL A 314 3.37 9.61 -13.02
CA VAL A 314 4.72 9.03 -12.95
C VAL A 314 4.79 7.91 -13.98
N LYS A 315 5.62 8.09 -15.00
CA LYS A 315 5.87 7.10 -16.05
C LYS A 315 7.22 6.47 -15.83
N VAL A 316 7.28 5.20 -15.50
CA VAL A 316 8.53 4.44 -15.42
C VAL A 316 8.66 3.56 -16.66
N THR A 317 9.83 3.61 -17.27
CA THR A 317 10.19 2.75 -18.41
C THR A 317 11.36 1.86 -18.00
N GLY A 318 11.17 0.54 -18.04
CA GLY A 318 12.23 -0.45 -17.89
C GLY A 318 12.57 -1.05 -19.24
N LYS A 319 13.82 -0.96 -19.68
CA LYS A 319 14.29 -1.49 -20.97
C LYS A 319 15.35 -2.57 -20.76
N GLY A 320 15.08 -3.78 -21.26
CA GLY A 320 16.05 -4.87 -21.27
C GLY A 320 17.15 -4.65 -22.30
N GLY A 321 18.40 -4.62 -21.83
CA GLY A 321 19.62 -4.61 -22.64
C GLY A 321 19.98 -6.00 -23.19
N SER A 322 20.90 -6.04 -24.15
CA SER A 322 21.41 -7.28 -24.75
C SER A 322 22.21 -8.17 -23.79
N ASP A 323 22.66 -7.58 -22.67
CA ASP A 323 23.35 -8.23 -21.55
C ASP A 323 22.39 -8.80 -20.49
N GLY A 324 21.07 -8.64 -20.68
CA GLY A 324 20.05 -9.03 -19.70
C GLY A 324 19.88 -8.03 -18.55
N VAL A 325 20.62 -6.90 -18.56
CA VAL A 325 20.47 -5.84 -17.56
C VAL A 325 19.32 -4.93 -17.96
N ILE A 326 18.49 -4.57 -16.98
CA ILE A 326 17.35 -3.67 -17.20
C ILE A 326 17.77 -2.26 -16.79
N THR A 327 17.63 -1.32 -17.73
CA THR A 327 17.82 0.10 -17.45
C THR A 327 16.46 0.74 -17.23
N TYR A 328 16.31 1.43 -16.10
CA TYR A 328 15.11 2.18 -15.75
C TYR A 328 15.28 3.67 -16.00
N SER A 329 14.24 4.31 -16.53
CA SER A 329 14.07 5.75 -16.60
C SER A 329 12.69 6.14 -16.09
N VAL A 330 12.54 7.38 -15.64
CA VAL A 330 11.27 7.92 -15.14
C VAL A 330 10.99 9.29 -15.75
N ASP A 331 9.74 9.51 -16.12
CA ASP A 331 9.23 10.77 -16.65
C ASP A 331 8.00 11.22 -15.84
N PHE A 332 7.84 12.53 -15.72
CA PHE A 332 6.72 13.14 -15.02
C PHE A 332 5.91 14.00 -15.98
N SER A 333 4.59 13.92 -15.86
CA SER A 333 3.70 14.86 -16.53
C SER A 333 2.65 15.39 -15.56
N GLU A 334 2.23 16.63 -15.83
CA GLU A 334 1.20 17.34 -15.07
C GLU A 334 0.17 17.88 -16.06
N SER A 335 -1.11 17.84 -15.71
CA SER A 335 -2.17 18.43 -16.53
C SER A 335 -2.03 19.95 -16.62
N GLY A 336 -2.44 20.53 -17.76
CA GLY A 336 -2.43 21.97 -17.95
C GLY A 336 -3.39 22.71 -17.01
N GLY A 337 -3.15 23.99 -16.74
CA GLY A 337 -3.93 24.79 -15.76
C GLY A 337 -5.42 25.01 -16.10
N ASP A 338 -5.85 24.65 -17.30
CA ASP A 338 -7.25 24.67 -17.73
C ASP A 338 -7.94 23.29 -17.58
N GLU A 339 -7.23 22.25 -17.13
CA GLU A 339 -7.79 20.91 -16.93
C GLU A 339 -7.89 20.57 -15.46
N VAL A 340 -9.05 20.06 -15.04
CA VAL A 340 -9.35 19.71 -13.65
C VAL A 340 -9.87 18.29 -13.60
N TYR A 341 -9.29 17.48 -12.73
CA TYR A 341 -9.59 16.07 -12.57
C TYR A 341 -10.32 15.84 -11.25
N LEU A 342 -11.46 15.15 -11.33
CA LEU A 342 -12.28 14.79 -10.20
C LEU A 342 -12.12 13.29 -9.88
N PRO A 343 -12.22 12.90 -8.59
CA PRO A 343 -12.13 11.49 -8.19
C PRO A 343 -13.29 10.65 -8.74
N VAL A 344 -13.02 9.39 -9.11
CA VAL A 344 -14.05 8.43 -9.56
C VAL A 344 -15.08 8.11 -8.47
N THR A 345 -14.71 8.25 -7.20
CA THR A 345 -15.60 8.06 -6.04
C THR A 345 -16.77 9.05 -6.03
N LEU A 346 -16.72 10.11 -6.83
CA LEU A 346 -17.87 10.96 -7.11
C LEU A 346 -19.08 10.13 -7.62
N PHE A 347 -18.84 9.02 -8.32
CA PHE A 347 -19.90 8.13 -8.83
C PHE A 347 -20.57 7.28 -7.73
N ASP A 348 -19.93 7.16 -6.57
CA ASP A 348 -20.47 6.44 -5.43
C ASP A 348 -21.48 7.30 -4.66
N LEU A 349 -21.49 8.62 -4.91
CA LEU A 349 -22.41 9.53 -4.26
C LEU A 349 -23.88 9.23 -4.60
N THR A 350 -24.72 9.20 -3.58
CA THR A 350 -26.17 8.96 -3.69
C THR A 350 -26.92 10.07 -2.98
N THR A 351 -28.25 10.13 -3.15
CA THR A 351 -29.09 11.09 -2.40
C THR A 351 -29.06 10.88 -0.88
N SER A 352 -28.57 9.73 -0.40
CA SER A 352 -28.33 9.42 1.01
C SER A 352 -26.92 9.78 1.49
N SER A 353 -26.01 10.19 0.60
CA SER A 353 -24.66 10.58 1.00
C SER A 353 -24.69 11.79 1.93
N THR A 354 -23.91 11.67 3.00
CA THR A 354 -23.73 12.68 4.05
C THR A 354 -22.94 13.88 3.53
N HIS A 355 -23.05 15.00 4.24
CA HIS A 355 -22.27 16.19 3.93
C HIS A 355 -20.76 15.89 3.99
N GLU A 356 -20.32 15.12 4.98
CA GLU A 356 -18.93 14.75 5.22
C GLU A 356 -18.36 13.89 4.08
N GLU A 357 -19.14 12.95 3.56
CA GLU A 357 -18.75 12.14 2.39
C GLU A 357 -18.57 13.00 1.14
N VAL A 358 -19.51 13.91 0.87
CA VAL A 358 -19.41 14.82 -0.28
C VAL A 358 -18.22 15.78 -0.09
N ALA A 359 -18.06 16.36 1.10
CA ALA A 359 -16.97 17.27 1.42
C ALA A 359 -15.62 16.59 1.29
N GLY A 360 -15.45 15.37 1.81
CA GLY A 360 -14.19 14.62 1.69
C GLY A 360 -13.75 14.43 0.23
N ILE A 361 -14.69 14.16 -0.68
CA ILE A 361 -14.40 14.03 -2.11
C ILE A 361 -14.01 15.39 -2.71
N LEU A 362 -14.79 16.45 -2.47
CA LEU A 362 -14.54 17.76 -3.09
C LEU A 362 -13.32 18.46 -2.50
N ASP A 363 -13.06 18.32 -1.20
CA ASP A 363 -11.93 18.93 -0.50
C ASP A 363 -10.59 18.40 -1.00
N SER A 364 -10.54 17.12 -1.43
CA SER A 364 -9.36 16.53 -2.08
C SER A 364 -8.93 17.28 -3.35
N VAL A 365 -9.86 17.99 -4.00
CA VAL A 365 -9.61 18.81 -5.20
C VAL A 365 -9.77 20.31 -4.94
N GLY A 366 -9.66 20.75 -3.68
CA GLY A 366 -9.69 22.17 -3.30
C GLY A 366 -11.05 22.70 -2.82
N GLY A 367 -12.06 21.83 -2.72
CA GLY A 367 -13.35 22.12 -2.10
C GLY A 367 -14.41 22.67 -3.06
N ILE A 368 -15.66 22.68 -2.60
CA ILE A 368 -16.83 23.06 -3.42
C ILE A 368 -16.74 24.47 -4.01
N GLU A 369 -16.18 25.43 -3.26
CA GLU A 369 -15.97 26.82 -3.69
C GLU A 369 -14.99 26.91 -4.85
N HIS A 370 -13.91 26.14 -4.78
CA HIS A 370 -12.87 26.12 -5.81
C HIS A 370 -13.43 25.56 -7.11
N ILE A 371 -14.14 24.43 -7.04
CA ILE A 371 -14.77 23.79 -8.20
C ILE A 371 -15.79 24.71 -8.86
N ILE A 372 -16.65 25.39 -8.09
CA ILE A 372 -17.64 26.33 -8.67
C ILE A 372 -16.94 27.48 -9.39
N ARG A 373 -15.90 28.07 -8.80
CA ARG A 373 -15.14 29.15 -9.45
C ARG A 373 -14.47 28.69 -10.74
N LEU A 374 -13.97 27.45 -10.77
CA LEU A 374 -13.41 26.84 -11.97
C LEU A 374 -14.50 26.58 -13.03
N ALA A 375 -15.67 26.08 -12.63
CA ALA A 375 -16.79 25.82 -13.53
C ALA A 375 -17.36 27.09 -14.19
N GLN A 376 -17.17 28.24 -13.55
CA GLN A 376 -17.55 29.54 -14.12
C GLN A 376 -16.57 30.06 -15.19
N LYS A 377 -15.37 29.47 -15.30
CA LYS A 377 -14.41 29.81 -16.35
C LYS A 377 -14.72 29.00 -17.60
N VAL A 378 -14.96 29.69 -18.71
CA VAL A 378 -15.25 29.07 -20.02
C VAL A 378 -14.10 28.24 -20.59
N THR A 379 -12.87 28.41 -20.09
CA THR A 379 -11.69 27.66 -20.56
C THR A 379 -11.48 26.35 -19.80
N THR A 380 -12.09 26.18 -18.63
CA THR A 380 -11.81 25.04 -17.77
C THR A 380 -12.55 23.79 -18.24
N LYS A 381 -11.81 22.69 -18.36
CA LYS A 381 -12.29 21.36 -18.76
C LYS A 381 -12.24 20.44 -17.57
N PHE A 382 -13.31 19.69 -17.35
CA PHE A 382 -13.41 18.74 -16.24
C PHE A 382 -13.32 17.32 -16.76
N TYR A 383 -12.58 16.49 -16.03
CA TYR A 383 -12.36 15.08 -16.33
C TYR A 383 -12.54 14.24 -15.07
N ILE A 384 -12.94 12.98 -15.22
CA ILE A 384 -12.83 11.96 -14.18
C ILE A 384 -11.84 10.93 -14.65
N VAL A 385 -10.95 10.56 -13.73
CA VAL A 385 -9.98 9.50 -13.97
C VAL A 385 -10.68 8.15 -13.75
N ASN A 386 -10.87 7.38 -14.82
CA ASN A 386 -11.33 6.00 -14.71
C ASN A 386 -10.10 5.08 -14.61
N SER A 387 -9.83 4.59 -13.40
CA SER A 387 -8.72 3.68 -13.11
C SER A 387 -8.94 2.24 -13.62
N ALA A 388 -10.13 1.89 -14.12
CA ALA A 388 -10.50 0.54 -14.55
C ALA A 388 -10.46 0.33 -16.09
N SER A 389 -10.08 1.34 -16.86
CA SER A 389 -10.13 1.29 -18.33
C SER A 389 -8.80 0.81 -18.93
N THR A 390 -8.85 -0.28 -19.71
CA THR A 390 -7.74 -0.89 -20.46
C THR A 390 -7.27 -0.06 -21.67
N VAL A 391 -7.89 1.08 -21.97
CA VAL A 391 -7.54 1.95 -23.08
C VAL A 391 -6.83 3.22 -22.62
N ASN A 392 -5.87 3.67 -23.45
CA ASN A 392 -4.97 4.82 -23.31
C ASN A 392 -5.63 6.18 -22.92
N ASN A 393 -6.97 6.24 -22.84
CA ASN A 393 -7.74 7.39 -22.40
C ASN A 393 -8.47 7.05 -21.09
N MET A 394 -7.74 7.10 -19.99
CA MET A 394 -8.23 6.90 -18.61
C MET A 394 -9.14 8.03 -18.11
N ARG A 395 -9.76 8.80 -19.01
CA ARG A 395 -10.38 10.09 -18.69
C ARG A 395 -11.72 10.21 -19.40
N SER A 396 -12.78 10.40 -18.63
CA SER A 396 -14.10 10.76 -19.15
C SER A 396 -14.31 12.26 -18.96
N SER A 397 -14.71 12.96 -20.02
CA SER A 397 -15.04 14.38 -19.91
C SER A 397 -16.34 14.57 -19.13
N LEU A 398 -16.40 15.67 -18.37
CA LEU A 398 -17.58 16.10 -17.65
C LEU A 398 -18.02 17.48 -18.10
N SER A 399 -19.33 17.68 -18.09
CA SER A 399 -19.91 19.01 -18.03
C SER A 399 -20.16 19.35 -16.57
N LEU A 400 -19.65 20.50 -16.13
CA LEU A 400 -19.81 20.96 -14.77
C LEU A 400 -20.37 22.38 -14.79
N GLY A 401 -21.52 22.56 -14.15
CA GLY A 401 -22.14 23.86 -13.93
C GLY A 401 -22.21 24.15 -12.44
N GLY A 402 -22.02 25.40 -12.03
CA GLY A 402 -22.11 25.75 -10.62
C GLY A 402 -22.24 27.24 -10.38
N TYR A 403 -22.89 27.59 -9.26
CA TYR A 403 -23.02 28.96 -8.81
C TYR A 403 -23.09 29.05 -7.29
N ILE A 404 -22.71 30.21 -6.78
CA ILE A 404 -22.84 30.56 -5.36
C ILE A 404 -23.86 31.70 -5.27
N VAL A 405 -24.95 31.50 -4.53
CA VAL A 405 -25.96 32.54 -4.29
C VAL A 405 -25.70 33.18 -2.93
N ALA A 406 -25.67 34.52 -2.92
CA ALA A 406 -25.49 35.33 -1.71
C ALA A 406 -24.27 34.91 -0.84
N ASN A 407 -23.24 34.33 -1.45
CA ASN A 407 -22.06 33.77 -0.77
C ASN A 407 -22.35 32.70 0.29
N ILE A 408 -23.55 32.08 0.29
CA ILE A 408 -23.99 31.15 1.35
C ILE A 408 -24.53 29.85 0.78
N ILE A 409 -25.23 29.90 -0.37
CA ILE A 409 -25.84 28.72 -0.98
C ILE A 409 -24.98 28.28 -2.16
N TYR A 410 -24.57 27.03 -2.13
CA TYR A 410 -23.76 26.39 -3.15
C TYR A 410 -24.65 25.50 -4.01
N TYR A 411 -24.46 25.55 -5.32
CA TYR A 411 -25.08 24.65 -6.27
C TYR A 411 -24.01 24.17 -7.26
N ILE A 412 -23.95 22.85 -7.46
CA ILE A 412 -23.16 22.19 -8.49
C ILE A 412 -24.04 21.17 -9.22
N ASP A 413 -23.91 21.12 -10.54
CA ASP A 413 -24.47 20.09 -11.41
C ASP A 413 -23.31 19.45 -12.20
N ILE A 414 -23.11 18.16 -12.01
CA ILE A 414 -22.06 17.37 -12.67
C ILE A 414 -22.76 16.40 -13.59
N THR A 415 -22.47 16.49 -14.88
CA THR A 415 -23.03 15.61 -15.90
C THR A 415 -21.93 14.93 -16.69
N TYR A 416 -22.04 13.61 -16.90
CA TYR A 416 -21.13 12.83 -17.74
C TYR A 416 -21.88 11.71 -18.47
N ILE A 417 -21.25 11.15 -19.50
CA ILE A 417 -21.78 10.01 -20.25
C ILE A 417 -20.82 8.84 -20.07
N ASP A 418 -21.33 7.66 -19.69
CA ASP A 418 -20.52 6.46 -19.54
C ASP A 418 -20.34 5.68 -20.86
N ALA A 419 -19.55 4.60 -20.83
CA ALA A 419 -19.30 3.75 -21.98
C ALA A 419 -20.56 3.00 -22.49
N SER A 420 -21.58 2.85 -21.65
CA SER A 420 -22.88 2.25 -22.01
C SER A 420 -23.86 3.29 -22.59
N LEU A 421 -23.39 4.51 -22.86
CA LEU A 421 -24.19 5.65 -23.29
C LEU A 421 -25.25 6.04 -22.25
N ILE A 422 -24.97 5.90 -20.95
CA ILE A 422 -25.83 6.40 -19.89
C ILE A 422 -25.32 7.80 -19.50
N SER A 423 -26.20 8.79 -19.61
CA SER A 423 -25.95 10.14 -19.09
C SER A 423 -26.31 10.17 -17.60
N HIS A 424 -25.33 10.50 -16.77
CA HIS A 424 -25.48 10.61 -15.33
C HIS A 424 -25.46 12.08 -14.94
N SER A 425 -26.40 12.52 -14.10
CA SER A 425 -26.43 13.87 -13.52
C SER A 425 -26.46 13.80 -11.99
N ILE A 426 -25.48 14.45 -11.36
CA ILE A 426 -25.32 14.57 -9.92
C ILE A 426 -25.45 16.04 -9.54
N LYS A 427 -26.49 16.35 -8.75
CA LYS A 427 -26.76 17.72 -8.28
C LYS A 427 -26.48 17.84 -6.80
N ILE A 428 -25.56 18.71 -6.42
CA ILE A 428 -25.19 18.99 -5.03
C ILE A 428 -25.65 20.41 -4.69
N SER A 429 -26.37 20.56 -3.58
CA SER A 429 -26.69 21.91 -3.10
C SER A 429 -26.94 22.00 -1.59
N GLY A 430 -26.76 23.21 -1.06
CA GLY A 430 -27.00 23.56 0.33
C GLY A 430 -26.08 24.67 0.81
N THR A 431 -25.81 24.72 2.11
CA THR A 431 -24.87 25.67 2.71
C THR A 431 -23.49 25.06 2.88
N LYS A 432 -22.46 25.85 3.16
CA LYS A 432 -21.07 25.37 3.33
C LYS A 432 -20.96 24.21 4.33
N SER A 433 -21.74 24.28 5.41
CA SER A 433 -21.77 23.29 6.49
C SER A 433 -22.82 22.18 6.31
N ASN A 434 -23.62 22.21 5.24
CA ASN A 434 -24.73 21.28 5.07
C ASN A 434 -25.23 21.22 3.60
N TYR A 435 -24.32 20.96 2.67
CA TYR A 435 -24.70 20.61 1.29
C TYR A 435 -24.79 19.10 1.13
N THR A 436 -25.76 18.66 0.33
CA THR A 436 -25.99 17.23 0.06
C THR A 436 -26.29 17.00 -1.40
N VAL A 437 -26.22 15.74 -1.84
CA VAL A 437 -26.70 15.32 -3.16
C VAL A 437 -28.23 15.42 -3.16
N LYS A 438 -28.80 16.29 -4.00
CA LYS A 438 -30.26 16.47 -4.15
C LYS A 438 -30.85 15.59 -5.22
N THR A 439 -30.06 15.25 -6.24
CA THR A 439 -30.53 14.43 -7.36
C THR A 439 -29.36 13.61 -7.88
N ARG A 440 -29.64 12.33 -8.09
CA ARG A 440 -28.86 11.44 -8.94
C ARG A 440 -29.81 10.89 -9.98
N LYS A 441 -29.59 11.22 -11.25
CA LYS A 441 -30.44 10.76 -12.34
C LYS A 441 -29.57 10.13 -13.42
N ASP A 442 -29.91 8.90 -13.78
CA ASP A 442 -29.28 8.17 -14.88
C ASP A 442 -30.27 8.11 -16.04
N ILE A 443 -29.84 8.57 -17.22
CA ILE A 443 -30.61 8.63 -18.45
C ILE A 443 -29.90 7.77 -19.47
N ASN A 444 -30.47 6.61 -19.80
CA ASN A 444 -29.90 5.74 -20.83
C ASN A 444 -30.13 6.34 -22.22
N LEU A 445 -29.06 6.81 -22.86
CA LEU A 445 -29.11 7.45 -24.19
C LEU A 445 -29.31 6.44 -25.32
N ASN A 446 -29.18 5.13 -25.10
CA ASN A 446 -29.59 4.12 -26.09
C ASN A 446 -31.10 4.21 -26.39
N TYR A 447 -31.90 4.68 -25.42
CA TYR A 447 -33.32 4.96 -25.63
C TYR A 447 -33.57 6.33 -26.28
N THR A 448 -32.56 7.22 -26.31
CA THR A 448 -32.66 8.55 -26.93
C THR A 448 -32.30 8.52 -28.43
N ILE A 449 -31.58 7.50 -28.89
CA ILE A 449 -31.47 7.11 -30.31
C ILE A 449 -32.00 5.67 -30.45
N GLY A 450 -33.29 5.48 -30.16
CA GLY A 450 -33.91 4.16 -30.27
C GLY A 450 -34.03 3.74 -31.74
N TYR A 451 -33.74 2.47 -32.07
CA TYR A 451 -34.13 1.91 -33.36
C TYR A 451 -35.30 0.96 -33.18
N GLU A 452 -36.43 1.23 -33.84
CA GLU A 452 -37.56 0.28 -33.90
C GLU A 452 -37.46 -0.49 -35.21
N SER A 453 -37.21 -1.79 -35.12
CA SER A 453 -37.15 -2.67 -36.30
C SER A 453 -38.57 -3.05 -36.73
N VAL A 454 -38.92 -2.73 -37.98
CA VAL A 454 -40.14 -3.22 -38.64
C VAL A 454 -39.77 -4.31 -39.65
N LYS A 455 -40.75 -5.12 -40.06
CA LYS A 455 -40.47 -6.22 -40.98
C LYS A 455 -39.97 -5.72 -42.33
N SER A 456 -39.23 -6.55 -43.06
CA SER A 456 -38.72 -6.23 -44.39
C SER A 456 -39.85 -5.94 -45.38
N GLU A 457 -41.02 -6.54 -45.21
CA GLU A 457 -42.19 -6.30 -46.05
C GLU A 457 -42.68 -4.85 -46.01
N VAL A 458 -42.35 -4.07 -44.96
CA VAL A 458 -42.63 -2.62 -44.92
C VAL A 458 -41.85 -1.88 -46.01
N TYR A 459 -40.68 -2.39 -46.40
CA TYR A 459 -39.91 -1.90 -47.54
C TYR A 459 -40.52 -2.31 -48.89
N ALA A 460 -41.39 -3.33 -48.96
CA ALA A 460 -42.00 -3.79 -50.20
C ALA A 460 -43.38 -3.18 -50.49
N LEU A 461 -43.94 -2.41 -49.56
CA LEU A 461 -45.28 -1.86 -49.72
C LEU A 461 -45.35 -0.87 -50.90
N THR A 462 -46.43 -0.95 -51.68
CA THR A 462 -46.69 -0.09 -52.84
C THR A 462 -48.05 0.59 -52.70
N SER A 463 -48.35 1.56 -53.56
CA SER A 463 -49.68 2.21 -53.61
C SER A 463 -50.84 1.24 -53.95
N SER A 464 -50.55 -0.01 -54.34
CA SER A 464 -51.55 -1.06 -54.57
C SER A 464 -51.65 -2.08 -53.44
N SER A 465 -50.86 -1.95 -52.36
CA SER A 465 -50.92 -2.88 -51.24
C SER A 465 -52.28 -2.80 -50.52
N THR A 466 -52.84 -3.97 -50.26
CA THR A 466 -54.13 -4.15 -49.58
C THR A 466 -54.03 -3.94 -48.07
N SER A 467 -55.18 -3.76 -47.42
CA SER A 467 -55.26 -3.59 -45.97
C SER A 467 -54.62 -4.76 -45.20
N ASP A 468 -54.81 -5.98 -45.68
CA ASP A 468 -54.26 -7.19 -45.05
C ASP A 468 -52.74 -7.31 -45.22
N GLU A 469 -52.21 -6.91 -46.38
CA GLU A 469 -50.76 -6.88 -46.62
C GLU A 469 -50.06 -5.86 -45.71
N ILE A 470 -50.65 -4.66 -45.54
CA ILE A 470 -50.14 -3.62 -44.65
C ILE A 470 -50.20 -4.10 -43.18
N LYS A 471 -51.34 -4.67 -42.77
CA LYS A 471 -51.53 -5.24 -41.42
C LYS A 471 -50.49 -6.33 -41.13
N SER A 472 -50.21 -7.19 -42.10
CA SER A 472 -49.20 -8.26 -42.01
C SER A 472 -47.76 -7.72 -41.96
N ALA A 473 -47.45 -6.66 -42.72
CA ALA A 473 -46.14 -6.01 -42.72
C ALA A 473 -45.79 -5.41 -41.34
N PHE A 474 -46.80 -4.97 -40.59
CA PHE A 474 -46.64 -4.49 -39.20
C PHE A 474 -47.06 -5.52 -38.14
N TYR A 475 -47.28 -6.79 -38.49
CA TYR A 475 -47.88 -7.85 -37.66
C TYR A 475 -49.34 -7.62 -37.24
N SER A 476 -49.72 -6.41 -36.81
CA SER A 476 -51.08 -6.08 -36.39
C SER A 476 -51.30 -4.56 -36.32
N VAL A 477 -52.56 -4.14 -36.20
CA VAL A 477 -52.92 -2.73 -35.91
C VAL A 477 -52.32 -2.25 -34.58
N VAL A 478 -52.28 -3.11 -33.56
CA VAL A 478 -51.72 -2.79 -32.24
C VAL A 478 -50.22 -2.48 -32.37
N THR A 479 -49.50 -3.33 -33.11
CA THR A 479 -48.07 -3.14 -33.37
C THR A 479 -47.83 -1.91 -34.23
N PHE A 480 -48.65 -1.65 -35.26
CA PHE A 480 -48.57 -0.42 -36.06
C PHE A 480 -48.67 0.85 -35.21
N LYS A 481 -49.65 0.91 -34.30
CA LYS A 481 -49.80 2.03 -33.34
C LYS A 481 -48.62 2.13 -32.37
N ARG A 482 -48.06 1.00 -31.93
CA ARG A 482 -46.85 0.98 -31.08
C ARG A 482 -45.63 1.53 -31.80
N VAL A 483 -45.45 1.22 -33.09
CA VAL A 483 -44.38 1.76 -33.93
C VAL A 483 -44.51 3.28 -34.05
N ILE A 484 -45.72 3.80 -34.27
CA ILE A 484 -45.98 5.26 -34.29
C ILE A 484 -45.62 5.91 -32.95
N GLU A 485 -46.00 5.28 -31.84
CA GLU A 485 -45.67 5.79 -30.51
C GLU A 485 -44.15 5.73 -30.23
N ALA A 486 -43.45 4.70 -30.71
CA ALA A 486 -41.98 4.63 -30.63
C ALA A 486 -41.32 5.79 -31.39
N VAL A 487 -41.81 6.10 -32.60
CA VAL A 487 -41.33 7.24 -33.40
C VAL A 487 -41.58 8.58 -32.71
N LYS A 488 -42.77 8.77 -32.13
CA LYS A 488 -43.10 9.98 -31.34
C LYS A 488 -42.18 10.15 -30.13
N ASN A 489 -41.71 9.04 -29.57
CA ASN A 489 -40.76 9.01 -28.46
C ASN A 489 -39.29 9.08 -28.91
N GLY A 490 -39.02 9.35 -30.19
CA GLY A 490 -37.68 9.62 -30.73
C GLY A 490 -37.01 8.42 -31.41
N ALA A 491 -37.71 7.31 -31.63
CA ALA A 491 -37.12 6.16 -32.32
C ALA A 491 -36.98 6.39 -33.84
N ILE A 492 -35.86 5.97 -34.41
CA ILE A 492 -35.61 5.83 -35.85
C ILE A 492 -36.11 4.46 -36.29
N LEU A 493 -36.99 4.43 -37.29
CA LEU A 493 -37.44 3.16 -37.86
C LEU A 493 -36.35 2.56 -38.75
N ARG A 494 -36.15 1.25 -38.62
CA ARG A 494 -35.27 0.50 -39.52
C ARG A 494 -35.93 -0.77 -40.02
N THR A 495 -35.52 -1.20 -41.20
CA THR A 495 -35.96 -2.44 -41.84
C THR A 495 -34.81 -3.05 -42.63
N SER A 496 -35.05 -4.13 -43.34
CA SER A 496 -34.14 -4.73 -44.30
C SER A 496 -34.82 -4.88 -45.66
N ILE A 497 -34.03 -5.02 -46.72
CA ILE A 497 -34.57 -5.29 -48.05
C ILE A 497 -35.02 -6.77 -48.09
N PRO A 498 -36.27 -7.07 -48.47
CA PRO A 498 -36.74 -8.44 -48.62
C PRO A 498 -35.89 -9.24 -49.61
N ALA A 499 -35.64 -10.51 -49.29
CA ALA A 499 -34.92 -11.43 -50.18
C ALA A 499 -35.60 -11.56 -51.57
N SER A 500 -36.91 -11.32 -51.67
CA SER A 500 -37.67 -11.33 -52.91
C SER A 500 -37.29 -10.21 -53.90
N ILE A 501 -36.56 -9.18 -53.47
CA ILE A 501 -36.10 -8.07 -54.32
C ILE A 501 -34.71 -8.38 -54.94
N GLY A 502 -34.06 -9.49 -54.56
CA GLY A 502 -32.88 -10.03 -55.25
C GLY A 502 -31.58 -9.23 -55.09
N THR A 503 -31.47 -8.37 -54.08
CA THR A 503 -30.27 -7.58 -53.81
C THR A 503 -29.54 -8.05 -52.55
N ASP A 504 -28.24 -8.32 -52.63
CA ASP A 504 -27.37 -8.72 -51.50
C ASP A 504 -26.97 -7.54 -50.59
N TYR A 505 -27.95 -6.75 -50.12
CA TYR A 505 -27.70 -5.69 -49.15
C TYR A 505 -27.98 -6.19 -47.73
N THR A 506 -26.92 -6.34 -46.93
CA THR A 506 -26.98 -6.72 -45.51
C THR A 506 -27.15 -5.53 -44.57
N ASN A 507 -27.04 -4.30 -45.09
CA ASN A 507 -27.18 -3.09 -44.30
C ASN A 507 -28.66 -2.79 -43.99
N PRO A 508 -28.99 -2.35 -42.76
CA PRO A 508 -30.34 -1.91 -42.43
C PRO A 508 -30.73 -0.68 -43.26
N VAL A 509 -31.97 -0.66 -43.74
CA VAL A 509 -32.59 0.50 -44.38
C VAL A 509 -33.25 1.33 -43.30
N TYR A 510 -32.90 2.61 -43.21
CA TYR A 510 -33.53 3.55 -42.29
C TYR A 510 -34.74 4.20 -42.95
N LEU A 511 -35.88 4.18 -42.26
CA LEU A 511 -37.10 4.86 -42.69
C LEU A 511 -37.14 6.22 -41.99
N ASN A 512 -36.86 7.30 -42.73
CA ASN A 512 -36.86 8.63 -42.15
C ASN A 512 -38.31 9.12 -42.01
N THR A 513 -38.86 9.01 -40.82
CA THR A 513 -40.25 9.36 -40.52
C THR A 513 -40.47 10.87 -40.57
N PHE A 514 -41.48 11.32 -41.30
CA PHE A 514 -41.91 12.72 -41.38
C PHE A 514 -43.32 12.96 -40.84
N ALA A 515 -44.10 11.90 -40.60
CA ALA A 515 -45.41 11.97 -39.94
C ALA A 515 -45.61 10.75 -39.05
N ALA A 516 -46.06 10.95 -37.81
CA ALA A 516 -46.36 9.87 -36.87
C ALA A 516 -47.34 10.37 -35.81
N TYR A 517 -48.61 10.00 -35.91
CA TYR A 517 -49.61 10.35 -34.89
C TYR A 517 -50.78 9.37 -34.86
N VAL A 518 -51.40 9.28 -33.68
CA VAL A 518 -52.63 8.52 -33.42
C VAL A 518 -53.66 9.52 -32.90
N THR A 519 -54.86 9.54 -33.48
CA THR A 519 -55.95 10.43 -33.05
C THR A 519 -56.70 9.81 -31.86
N ASN A 520 -57.46 10.64 -31.15
CA ASN A 520 -58.28 10.17 -30.02
C ASN A 520 -59.34 9.15 -30.45
N ASP A 521 -59.81 9.23 -31.70
CA ASP A 521 -60.79 8.32 -32.28
C ASP A 521 -60.16 6.99 -32.74
N GLY A 522 -58.83 6.84 -32.59
CA GLY A 522 -58.10 5.62 -32.86
C GLY A 522 -57.55 5.49 -34.27
N ASP A 523 -57.74 6.49 -35.14
CA ASP A 523 -57.08 6.56 -36.44
C ASP A 523 -55.58 6.76 -36.26
N ALA A 524 -54.78 6.28 -37.20
CA ALA A 524 -53.33 6.35 -37.09
C ALA A 524 -52.67 6.63 -38.44
N THR A 525 -51.69 7.53 -38.46
CA THR A 525 -50.93 7.89 -39.67
C THR A 525 -49.44 7.71 -39.40
N LEU A 526 -48.76 7.03 -40.32
CA LEU A 526 -47.30 6.90 -40.37
C LEU A 526 -46.81 7.31 -41.76
N GLY A 527 -45.96 8.33 -41.82
CA GLY A 527 -45.29 8.80 -43.03
C GLY A 527 -43.78 8.71 -42.89
N TYR A 528 -43.11 8.11 -43.87
CA TYR A 528 -41.65 7.97 -43.88
C TYR A 528 -41.07 8.03 -45.29
N THR A 529 -39.81 8.44 -45.41
CA THR A 529 -39.06 8.35 -46.65
C THR A 529 -38.16 7.13 -46.67
N ILE A 530 -37.98 6.60 -47.87
CA ILE A 530 -37.03 5.54 -48.17
C ILE A 530 -36.17 5.99 -49.34
N ALA A 531 -34.91 5.60 -49.32
CA ALA A 531 -33.96 5.81 -50.41
C ALA A 531 -33.34 4.46 -50.76
N GLY A 532 -33.41 4.07 -52.03
CA GLY A 532 -32.86 2.78 -52.46
C GLY A 532 -33.23 2.44 -53.89
N VAL A 533 -32.65 1.34 -54.37
CA VAL A 533 -33.02 0.72 -55.64
C VAL A 533 -34.21 -0.19 -55.36
N GLY A 534 -35.35 0.03 -56.02
CA GLY A 534 -36.26 -1.09 -56.28
C GLY A 534 -37.60 -1.19 -55.52
N ILE A 535 -38.26 -0.09 -55.17
CA ILE A 535 -39.74 -0.15 -55.16
C ILE A 535 -40.23 0.31 -56.53
N ASN A 536 -40.98 -0.54 -57.24
CA ASN A 536 -41.50 -0.26 -58.59
C ASN A 536 -40.43 0.09 -59.63
N SER A 537 -39.22 -0.49 -59.53
CA SER A 537 -38.09 -0.20 -60.42
C SER A 537 -37.61 1.26 -60.41
N TYR A 538 -37.99 2.04 -59.38
CA TYR A 538 -37.56 3.42 -59.22
C TYR A 538 -36.19 3.49 -58.54
N MET A 539 -35.31 4.33 -59.07
CA MET A 539 -34.04 4.71 -58.44
C MET A 539 -34.18 6.11 -57.87
N GLY A 540 -34.34 6.23 -56.55
CA GLY A 540 -34.46 7.54 -55.90
C GLY A 540 -35.20 7.48 -54.57
N MET A 541 -35.45 8.66 -54.00
CA MET A 541 -36.21 8.79 -52.75
C MET A 541 -37.71 8.63 -53.03
N GLN A 542 -38.42 7.97 -52.12
CA GLN A 542 -39.88 7.86 -52.16
C GLN A 542 -40.47 8.29 -50.82
N PHE A 543 -41.67 8.88 -50.88
CA PHE A 543 -42.48 9.22 -49.71
C PHE A 543 -43.59 8.18 -49.58
N VAL A 544 -43.64 7.52 -48.43
CA VAL A 544 -44.69 6.56 -48.09
C VAL A 544 -45.56 7.16 -46.99
N VAL A 545 -46.88 7.14 -47.18
CA VAL A 545 -47.86 7.51 -46.14
C VAL A 545 -48.86 6.38 -46.00
N ILE A 546 -48.95 5.84 -44.78
CA ILE A 546 -49.91 4.78 -44.40
C ILE A 546 -50.90 5.39 -43.42
N ASN A 547 -52.19 5.22 -43.70
CA ASN A 547 -53.28 5.60 -42.80
C ASN A 547 -54.06 4.37 -42.39
N TYR A 548 -54.42 4.31 -41.11
CA TYR A 548 -55.35 3.35 -40.53
C TYR A 548 -56.61 4.10 -40.10
N GLU A 549 -57.76 3.67 -40.59
CA GLU A 549 -59.08 4.17 -40.18
C GLU A 549 -59.72 3.18 -39.18
N ALA A 550 -59.93 3.63 -37.95
CA ALA A 550 -60.45 2.79 -36.87
C ALA A 550 -61.91 2.39 -37.08
N PHE A 551 -62.72 3.27 -37.68
CA PHE A 551 -64.14 3.00 -37.93
C PHE A 551 -64.34 1.86 -38.94
N SER A 552 -63.52 1.81 -39.98
CA SER A 552 -63.61 0.83 -41.07
C SER A 552 -62.68 -0.38 -40.90
N ASP A 553 -61.85 -0.39 -39.84
CA ASP A 553 -60.71 -1.32 -39.63
C ASP A 553 -59.87 -1.54 -40.89
N SER A 554 -59.58 -0.46 -41.61
CA SER A 554 -58.93 -0.53 -42.91
C SER A 554 -57.67 0.33 -42.98
N PHE A 555 -56.69 -0.16 -43.73
CA PHE A 555 -55.50 0.61 -44.10
C PHE A 555 -55.61 1.16 -45.51
N SER A 556 -55.05 2.34 -45.71
CA SER A 556 -54.72 2.91 -47.02
C SER A 556 -53.25 3.30 -47.06
N ILE A 557 -52.65 3.24 -48.24
CA ILE A 557 -51.25 3.60 -48.47
C ILE A 557 -51.11 4.46 -49.72
N ASN A 558 -50.24 5.44 -49.65
CA ASN A 558 -49.81 6.23 -50.79
C ASN A 558 -48.28 6.23 -50.86
N VAL A 559 -47.73 5.81 -52.00
CA VAL A 559 -46.29 5.84 -52.29
C VAL A 559 -46.05 6.78 -53.46
N VAL A 560 -45.32 7.87 -53.20
CA VAL A 560 -44.99 8.90 -54.19
C VAL A 560 -43.49 8.91 -54.46
N PRO A 561 -43.04 8.71 -55.71
CA PRO A 561 -41.64 8.90 -56.06
C PRO A 561 -41.28 10.38 -56.05
N PHE A 562 -40.13 10.72 -55.45
CA PHE A 562 -39.56 12.05 -55.53
C PHE A 562 -38.64 12.16 -56.73
N THR A 563 -39.10 12.85 -57.78
CA THR A 563 -38.30 13.17 -58.96
C THR A 563 -37.85 14.63 -58.84
N ILE A 564 -36.53 14.86 -58.74
CA ILE A 564 -35.99 16.21 -58.95
C ILE A 564 -36.18 16.48 -60.44
N GLY A 565 -37.12 17.35 -60.79
CA GLY A 565 -37.34 17.77 -62.16
C GLY A 565 -36.06 18.35 -62.76
N GLY A 566 -35.73 17.91 -63.96
CA GLY A 566 -34.79 18.61 -64.84
C GLY A 566 -35.39 19.88 -65.41
#